data_AF-A0A1V6C1I9-F1
#
_entry.id   AF-A0A1V6C1I9-F1
#
_cell.length_a   1.000
_cell.length_b   1.000
_cell.length_c   1.000
_cell.angle_alpha   90.00
_cell.angle_beta   90.00
_cell.angle_gamma   90.00
#
_symmetry.space_group_name_H-M   'P 1'
#
loop_
_entity.id
_entity.type
_entity.pdbx_description
1 polymer ?
#
loop_
_entity_poly.entity_id
_entity_poly.type
_entity_poly.pdbx_seq_one_letter_code
_entity_poly.pdbx_strand_id
1 'polypeptide(L)'
;MKKYLALLLIVFSGILMASCGGNPSSEPVNTDKSAGQENNNHSAADGFLYTGEKIEIFIPEGWSYTDDMAGIKPDMGAGFFNMKRKGKEFYVMLKFQFDNSQTPEQYLGAFINNFPQYNPTPMKPETHGGTQYQTTSYVYGLPQTQYAAKINNTMITITVQGRDHAGDPDVRTILENIKYKL
;
A
#
# COMPACT_ATOMS: atom_id res chain seq x y z
N MET A 1 -5.49 50.48 -18.47
CA MET A 1 -4.38 51.14 -17.73
C MET A 1 -3.22 50.16 -17.62
N LYS A 2 -2.06 50.47 -18.20
CA LYS A 2 -0.86 49.63 -18.08
C LYS A 2 -0.22 49.88 -16.71
N LYS A 3 0.01 48.84 -15.91
CA LYS A 3 0.74 48.94 -14.63
C LYS A 3 2.17 48.46 -14.81
N TYR A 4 3.10 49.17 -14.17
CA TYR A 4 4.52 49.11 -14.46
C TYR A 4 5.18 47.89 -13.81
N LEU A 5 6.08 47.25 -14.57
CA LEU A 5 6.97 46.20 -14.08
C LEU A 5 8.18 46.86 -13.41
N ALA A 6 8.41 46.58 -12.13
CA ALA A 6 9.60 46.99 -11.42
C ALA A 6 10.13 45.80 -10.60
N LEU A 7 11.29 45.27 -11.00
CA LEU A 7 12.07 44.37 -10.16
C LEU A 7 13.55 44.65 -10.41
N LEU A 8 14.28 45.03 -9.36
CA LEU A 8 15.69 45.37 -9.41
C LEU A 8 16.31 45.02 -8.04
N LEU A 9 17.08 43.94 -7.99
CA LEU A 9 17.95 43.55 -6.87
C LEU A 9 19.04 42.65 -7.48
N ILE A 10 20.17 43.24 -7.87
CA ILE A 10 21.38 43.46 -7.06
C ILE A 10 22.16 42.16 -6.87
N VAL A 11 23.28 42.10 -7.60
CA VAL A 11 24.35 41.10 -7.48
C VAL A 11 25.21 41.43 -6.27
N PHE A 12 25.65 40.41 -5.52
CA PHE A 12 26.87 40.51 -4.73
C PHE A 12 27.66 39.20 -4.77
N SER A 13 28.88 39.27 -5.32
CA SER A 13 29.95 38.28 -5.16
C SER A 13 30.26 38.09 -3.66
N GLY A 14 30.69 36.94 -3.12
CA GLY A 14 31.51 35.88 -3.68
C GLY A 14 32.94 36.00 -3.13
N ILE A 15 33.51 34.94 -2.54
CA ILE A 15 34.96 34.64 -2.45
C ILE A 15 35.19 33.29 -1.74
N LEU A 16 36.14 32.55 -2.30
CA LEU A 16 36.67 31.24 -1.96
C LEU A 16 37.41 31.21 -0.59
N MET A 17 37.67 30.01 -0.03
CA MET A 17 38.97 29.31 -0.16
C MET A 17 39.01 27.95 0.56
N ALA A 18 40.01 27.15 0.22
CA ALA A 18 40.09 25.71 0.51
C ALA A 18 40.85 25.36 1.79
N SER A 19 40.72 24.10 2.23
CA SER A 19 41.70 23.41 3.08
C SER A 19 41.87 21.98 2.58
N CYS A 20 43.11 21.59 2.27
CA CYS A 20 43.48 20.24 1.81
C CYS A 20 44.92 19.91 2.25
N GLY A 21 45.18 18.64 2.62
CA GLY A 21 46.41 18.11 3.23
C GLY A 21 46.26 17.91 4.76
N GLY A 22 46.82 16.92 5.45
CA GLY A 22 47.61 15.70 5.16
C GLY A 22 47.77 14.90 6.49
N ASN A 23 48.32 13.70 6.61
CA ASN A 23 49.02 12.77 5.70
C ASN A 23 48.73 11.30 6.15
N PRO A 24 49.30 10.21 5.58
CA PRO A 24 48.77 8.85 5.79
C PRO A 24 49.31 8.11 7.03
N SER A 25 48.58 7.07 7.46
CA SER A 25 49.12 5.94 8.24
C SER A 25 48.53 4.61 7.76
N SER A 26 49.40 3.66 7.44
CA SER A 26 49.16 2.21 7.43
C SER A 26 48.66 1.75 8.81
N GLU A 27 47.98 0.61 9.03
CA GLU A 27 47.68 -0.64 8.29
C GLU A 27 46.45 -1.32 8.99
N PRO A 28 45.92 -2.50 8.62
CA PRO A 28 46.08 -3.29 7.39
C PRO A 28 44.73 -3.58 6.66
N VAL A 29 44.82 -4.20 5.48
CA VAL A 29 43.66 -4.80 4.79
C VAL A 29 43.14 -5.99 5.58
N ASN A 30 41.83 -6.05 5.82
CA ASN A 30 41.14 -7.32 6.00
C ASN A 30 39.90 -7.36 5.11
N THR A 31 39.79 -8.44 4.34
CA THR A 31 38.80 -8.60 3.28
C THR A 31 37.47 -9.02 3.88
N ASP A 32 36.42 -8.23 3.68
CA ASP A 32 35.09 -8.81 3.56
C ASP A 32 34.17 -8.01 2.65
N LYS A 33 33.64 -8.70 1.62
CA LYS A 33 32.53 -8.19 0.81
C LYS A 33 31.25 -8.38 1.60
N SER A 34 30.82 -7.35 2.32
CA SER A 34 29.39 -7.19 2.59
C SER A 34 28.82 -6.22 1.57
N ALA A 35 27.86 -6.70 0.77
CA ALA A 35 27.11 -5.84 -0.14
C ALA A 35 26.41 -4.73 0.66
N GLY A 36 26.35 -3.52 0.10
CA GLY A 36 25.69 -2.39 0.76
C GLY A 36 24.26 -2.75 1.12
N GLN A 37 24.01 -2.91 2.42
CA GLN A 37 22.68 -3.10 2.96
C GLN A 37 21.95 -1.77 2.78
N GLU A 38 21.16 -1.64 1.72
CA GLU A 38 20.20 -0.55 1.57
C GLU A 38 19.29 -0.57 2.80
N ASN A 39 19.51 0.40 3.70
CA ASN A 39 18.56 0.73 4.72
C ASN A 39 17.33 1.33 4.02
N ASN A 40 16.45 0.44 3.56
CA ASN A 40 15.09 0.72 3.10
C ASN A 40 14.20 1.12 4.28
N ASN A 41 14.66 2.13 5.02
CA ASN A 41 13.96 2.78 6.11
C ASN A 41 12.96 3.78 5.49
N HIS A 42 12.05 3.26 4.66
CA HIS A 42 10.85 3.97 4.27
C HIS A 42 9.99 4.05 5.53
N SER A 43 10.18 5.13 6.30
CA SER A 43 9.45 5.34 7.54
C SER A 43 7.97 5.45 7.20
N ALA A 44 7.14 4.57 7.77
CA ALA A 44 5.70 4.55 7.58
C ALA A 44 4.97 5.78 8.20
N ALA A 45 5.70 6.86 8.46
CA ALA A 45 5.24 8.08 9.12
C ALA A 45 4.59 9.09 8.17
N ASP A 46 4.94 9.07 6.87
CA ASP A 46 4.46 10.04 5.89
C ASP A 46 3.18 9.54 5.20
N GLY A 47 2.07 10.20 5.49
CA GLY A 47 0.72 9.86 5.03
C GLY A 47 -0.36 10.53 5.87
N PHE A 48 -1.60 10.08 5.75
CA PHE A 48 -2.72 10.57 6.58
C PHE A 48 -3.72 9.46 6.93
N LEU A 49 -4.46 9.66 8.01
CA LEU A 49 -5.54 8.77 8.42
C LEU A 49 -6.83 9.18 7.71
N TYR A 50 -7.41 8.27 6.91
CA TYR A 50 -8.77 8.41 6.42
C TYR A 50 -9.74 7.82 7.44
N THR A 51 -10.82 8.55 7.75
CA THR A 51 -11.84 8.14 8.71
C THR A 51 -13.23 8.27 8.07
N GLY A 52 -13.70 7.17 7.48
CA GLY A 52 -15.04 7.05 6.91
C GLY A 52 -16.07 6.48 7.90
N GLU A 53 -17.28 6.21 7.38
CA GLU A 53 -18.36 5.58 8.14
C GLU A 53 -18.08 4.10 8.42
N LYS A 54 -17.55 3.36 7.43
CA LYS A 54 -17.35 1.90 7.48
C LYS A 54 -15.92 1.46 7.74
N ILE A 55 -14.95 2.35 7.52
CA ILE A 55 -13.52 2.10 7.77
C ILE A 55 -12.82 3.31 8.38
N GLU A 56 -11.72 3.01 9.05
CA GLU A 56 -10.60 3.92 9.24
C GLU A 56 -9.35 3.24 8.68
N ILE A 57 -8.52 3.95 7.92
CA ILE A 57 -7.39 3.38 7.20
C ILE A 57 -6.28 4.42 7.01
N PHE A 58 -5.02 4.02 7.17
CA PHE A 58 -3.89 4.88 6.85
C PHE A 58 -3.62 4.88 5.35
N ILE A 59 -3.45 6.07 4.78
CA ILE A 59 -3.14 6.29 3.36
C ILE A 59 -1.71 6.87 3.29
N PRO A 60 -0.72 6.07 2.85
CA PRO A 60 0.68 6.53 2.75
C PRO A 60 0.85 7.65 1.72
N GLU A 61 1.94 8.42 1.85
CA GLU A 61 2.25 9.49 0.90
C GLU A 61 2.35 8.96 -0.55
N GLY A 62 1.89 9.77 -1.51
CA GLY A 62 1.92 9.43 -2.93
C GLY A 62 0.81 8.47 -3.37
N TRP A 63 -0.04 8.00 -2.45
CA TRP A 63 -1.28 7.30 -2.80
C TRP A 63 -2.43 8.29 -3.09
N SER A 64 -3.45 7.75 -3.74
CA SER A 64 -4.72 8.40 -4.06
C SER A 64 -5.83 7.37 -3.84
N TYR A 65 -7.03 7.82 -3.48
CA TYR A 65 -8.14 6.92 -3.15
C TYR A 65 -9.47 7.37 -3.78
N THR A 66 -10.40 6.41 -3.93
CA THR A 66 -11.84 6.66 -4.09
C THR A 66 -12.60 5.93 -3.00
N ASP A 67 -13.64 6.56 -2.46
CA ASP A 67 -14.60 5.92 -1.55
C ASP A 67 -15.98 5.96 -2.20
N ASP A 68 -16.42 4.79 -2.64
CA ASP A 68 -17.72 4.55 -3.28
C ASP A 68 -18.68 3.82 -2.31
N MET A 69 -18.38 3.80 -1.01
CA MET A 69 -19.21 3.21 0.06
C MET A 69 -20.23 4.20 0.64
N ALA A 70 -20.06 5.51 0.40
CA ALA A 70 -20.92 6.55 0.94
C ALA A 70 -22.40 6.34 0.54
N GLY A 71 -23.28 6.16 1.54
CA GLY A 71 -24.71 5.93 1.31
C GLY A 71 -25.08 4.52 0.82
N ILE A 72 -24.13 3.59 0.66
CA ILE A 72 -24.45 2.19 0.36
C ILE A 72 -25.12 1.56 1.58
N LYS A 73 -26.37 1.12 1.38
CA LYS A 73 -27.14 0.38 2.39
C LYS A 73 -26.88 -1.14 2.27
N PRO A 74 -27.14 -1.93 3.33
CA PRO A 74 -26.92 -3.38 3.28
C PRO A 74 -27.69 -4.14 2.19
N ASP A 75 -28.85 -3.61 1.77
CA ASP A 75 -29.68 -4.15 0.68
C ASP A 75 -29.19 -3.76 -0.73
N MET A 76 -28.20 -2.87 -0.84
CA MET A 76 -27.63 -2.40 -2.11
C MET A 76 -26.43 -3.26 -2.60
N GLY A 77 -26.16 -4.38 -1.94
CA GLY A 77 -25.20 -5.41 -2.39
C GLY A 77 -23.76 -5.15 -1.93
N ALA A 78 -23.08 -4.16 -2.51
CA ALA A 78 -21.67 -3.90 -2.19
C ALA A 78 -21.22 -2.44 -2.31
N GLY A 79 -20.25 -2.05 -1.48
CA GLY A 79 -19.50 -0.79 -1.56
C GLY A 79 -18.00 -1.04 -1.77
N PHE A 80 -17.27 -0.05 -2.29
CA PHE A 80 -15.85 -0.16 -2.63
C PHE A 80 -15.01 0.99 -2.10
N PHE A 81 -13.80 0.70 -1.66
CA PHE A 81 -12.76 1.67 -1.38
C PHE A 81 -11.50 1.29 -2.15
N ASN A 82 -11.07 2.15 -3.07
CA ASN A 82 -9.95 1.87 -3.95
C ASN A 82 -8.77 2.78 -3.60
N MET A 83 -7.56 2.25 -3.57
CA MET A 83 -6.33 3.02 -3.44
C MET A 83 -5.36 2.69 -4.57
N LYS A 84 -4.67 3.71 -5.09
CA LYS A 84 -3.67 3.59 -6.15
C LYS A 84 -2.45 4.46 -5.83
N ARG A 85 -1.24 3.89 -5.96
CA ARG A 85 0.02 4.63 -5.83
C ARG A 85 0.31 5.42 -7.11
N LYS A 86 0.56 6.72 -7.01
CA LYS A 86 0.89 7.58 -8.16
C LYS A 86 2.15 7.05 -8.85
N GLY A 87 2.13 6.99 -10.18
CA GLY A 87 3.28 6.57 -10.98
C GLY A 87 3.60 5.07 -10.98
N LYS A 88 2.83 4.20 -10.29
CA LYS A 88 3.00 2.74 -10.36
C LYS A 88 1.70 2.01 -10.74
N GLU A 89 1.84 0.76 -11.20
CA GLU A 89 0.73 -0.17 -11.46
C GLU A 89 0.28 -0.93 -10.20
N PHE A 90 0.19 -0.23 -9.07
CA PHE A 90 -0.23 -0.81 -7.78
C PHE A 90 -1.64 -0.33 -7.44
N TYR A 91 -2.49 -1.26 -7.00
CA TYR A 91 -3.74 -0.90 -6.33
C TYR A 91 -4.00 -1.78 -5.11
N VAL A 92 -4.80 -1.24 -4.19
CA VAL A 92 -5.48 -1.98 -3.13
C VAL A 92 -6.97 -1.67 -3.26
N MET A 93 -7.79 -2.68 -3.50
CA MET A 93 -9.25 -2.57 -3.62
C MET A 93 -9.87 -3.29 -2.43
N LEU A 94 -10.58 -2.56 -1.58
CA LEU A 94 -11.40 -3.13 -0.52
C LEU A 94 -12.85 -3.14 -1.02
N LYS A 95 -13.53 -4.27 -0.89
CA LYS A 95 -14.95 -4.44 -1.23
C LYS A 95 -15.70 -4.94 0.00
N PHE A 96 -16.79 -4.26 0.31
CA PHE A 96 -17.71 -4.54 1.42
C PHE A 96 -18.95 -5.20 0.81
N GLN A 97 -19.20 -6.46 1.11
CA GLN A 97 -20.33 -7.23 0.62
C GLN A 97 -21.31 -7.47 1.77
N PHE A 98 -22.50 -6.87 1.66
CA PHE A 98 -23.49 -6.85 2.73
C PHE A 98 -24.46 -8.04 2.67
N ASP A 99 -24.75 -8.57 1.48
CA ASP A 99 -25.12 -9.99 1.35
C ASP A 99 -23.84 -10.80 1.46
N ASN A 100 -23.80 -11.64 2.50
CA ASN A 100 -22.61 -12.35 2.95
C ASN A 100 -22.92 -13.82 3.29
N SER A 101 -23.90 -14.42 2.60
CA SER A 101 -24.30 -15.82 2.80
C SER A 101 -23.14 -16.83 2.83
N GLN A 102 -22.01 -16.51 2.17
CA GLN A 102 -20.78 -17.32 2.14
C GLN A 102 -19.83 -17.09 3.34
N THR A 103 -18.99 -18.07 3.67
CA THR A 103 -17.78 -17.88 4.49
C THR A 103 -16.58 -17.45 3.64
N PRO A 104 -15.49 -16.90 4.22
CA PRO A 104 -14.29 -16.56 3.46
C PRO A 104 -13.69 -17.75 2.70
N GLU A 105 -13.75 -18.95 3.31
CA GLU A 105 -13.30 -20.20 2.73
C GLU A 105 -14.16 -20.63 1.54
N GLN A 106 -15.48 -20.44 1.62
CA GLN A 106 -16.40 -20.71 0.51
C GLN A 106 -16.18 -19.73 -0.65
N TYR A 107 -15.96 -18.45 -0.34
CA TYR A 107 -15.70 -17.41 -1.33
C TYR A 107 -14.39 -17.67 -2.10
N LEU A 108 -13.26 -17.81 -1.39
CA LEU A 108 -11.97 -18.06 -2.03
C LEU A 108 -11.85 -19.48 -2.60
N GLY A 109 -12.47 -20.48 -1.97
CA GLY A 109 -12.56 -21.84 -2.52
C GLY A 109 -13.31 -21.87 -3.86
N ALA A 110 -14.42 -21.13 -3.99
CA ALA A 110 -15.11 -20.98 -5.26
C ALA A 110 -14.24 -20.25 -6.30
N PHE A 111 -13.49 -19.21 -5.92
CA PHE A 111 -12.54 -18.55 -6.82
C PHE A 111 -11.45 -19.52 -7.32
N ILE A 112 -10.80 -20.25 -6.41
CA ILE A 112 -9.74 -21.22 -6.72
C ILE A 112 -10.23 -22.30 -7.70
N ASN A 113 -11.42 -22.85 -7.44
CA ASN A 113 -11.99 -23.93 -8.25
C ASN A 113 -12.50 -23.45 -9.62
N ASN A 114 -13.04 -22.23 -9.72
CA ASN A 114 -13.63 -21.70 -10.95
C ASN A 114 -12.61 -20.99 -11.86
N PHE A 115 -11.47 -20.57 -11.34
CA PHE A 115 -10.44 -19.85 -12.10
C PHE A 115 -9.03 -20.49 -12.03
N PRO A 116 -8.89 -21.81 -12.28
CA PRO A 116 -7.61 -22.51 -12.19
C PRO A 116 -6.55 -21.96 -13.17
N GLN A 117 -6.97 -21.33 -14.28
CA GLN A 117 -6.07 -20.73 -15.28
C GLN A 117 -5.20 -19.57 -14.75
N TYR A 118 -5.51 -19.01 -13.58
CA TYR A 118 -4.68 -17.98 -12.93
C TYR A 118 -3.65 -18.56 -11.96
N ASN A 119 -3.54 -19.90 -11.90
CA ASN A 119 -2.71 -20.67 -10.97
C ASN A 119 -2.76 -20.15 -9.52
N PRO A 120 -3.96 -20.07 -8.91
CA PRO A 120 -4.09 -19.56 -7.55
C PRO A 120 -3.38 -20.47 -6.54
N THR A 121 -2.70 -19.87 -5.57
CA THR A 121 -2.04 -20.61 -4.49
C THR A 121 -3.09 -21.29 -3.60
N PRO A 122 -2.73 -22.41 -2.93
CA PRO A 122 -3.55 -22.94 -1.85
C PRO A 122 -3.95 -21.86 -0.86
N MET A 123 -5.21 -21.89 -0.43
CA MET A 123 -5.75 -20.97 0.56
C MET A 123 -5.06 -21.18 1.91
N LYS A 124 -4.69 -20.07 2.57
CA LYS A 124 -4.06 -20.08 3.89
C LYS A 124 -4.62 -18.94 4.77
N PRO A 125 -4.58 -19.06 6.11
CA PRO A 125 -4.90 -17.95 6.99
C PRO A 125 -3.72 -16.96 7.06
N GLU A 126 -4.03 -15.67 7.11
CA GLU A 126 -3.11 -14.59 7.49
C GLU A 126 -3.80 -13.62 8.46
N THR A 127 -3.02 -12.85 9.23
CA THR A 127 -3.55 -11.86 10.18
C THR A 127 -2.88 -10.51 9.94
N HIS A 128 -3.68 -9.48 9.67
CA HIS A 128 -3.24 -8.10 9.46
C HIS A 128 -4.13 -7.16 10.28
N GLY A 129 -3.54 -6.22 11.02
CA GLY A 129 -4.29 -5.27 11.85
C GLY A 129 -5.19 -5.91 12.91
N GLY A 130 -4.82 -7.10 13.40
CA GLY A 130 -5.64 -7.91 14.31
C GLY A 130 -6.84 -8.62 13.67
N THR A 131 -7.08 -8.42 12.37
CA THR A 131 -8.11 -9.14 11.60
C THR A 131 -7.52 -10.40 10.97
N GLN A 132 -8.16 -11.55 11.15
CA GLN A 132 -7.82 -12.78 10.44
C GLN A 132 -8.52 -12.84 9.08
N TYR A 133 -7.77 -13.16 8.04
CA TYR A 133 -8.23 -13.34 6.68
C TYR A 133 -7.89 -14.75 6.19
N GLN A 134 -8.73 -15.32 5.33
CA GLN A 134 -8.27 -16.32 4.37
C GLN A 134 -7.61 -15.61 3.18
N THR A 135 -6.56 -16.17 2.60
CA THR A 135 -5.88 -15.55 1.46
C THR A 135 -5.43 -16.56 0.40
N THR A 136 -5.39 -16.09 -0.85
CA THR A 136 -4.81 -16.77 -2.01
C THR A 136 -4.17 -15.74 -2.94
N SER A 137 -3.05 -16.09 -3.56
CA SER A 137 -2.35 -15.26 -4.56
C SER A 137 -2.44 -15.91 -5.94
N TYR A 138 -2.54 -15.10 -6.99
CA TYR A 138 -2.69 -15.56 -8.38
C TYR A 138 -2.13 -14.53 -9.36
N VAL A 139 -2.11 -14.85 -10.66
CA VAL A 139 -1.70 -13.91 -11.71
C VAL A 139 -2.84 -13.69 -12.70
N TYR A 140 -3.35 -12.45 -12.75
CA TYR A 140 -4.28 -11.99 -13.77
C TYR A 140 -3.82 -10.61 -14.27
N GLY A 141 -3.08 -10.62 -15.38
CA GLY A 141 -2.32 -9.47 -15.91
C GLY A 141 -1.09 -9.14 -15.07
N LEU A 142 -1.30 -8.83 -13.79
CA LEU A 142 -0.27 -8.62 -12.78
C LEU A 142 -0.45 -9.62 -11.62
N PRO A 143 0.57 -9.81 -10.75
CA PRO A 143 0.41 -10.55 -9.51
C PRO A 143 -0.63 -9.90 -8.61
N GLN A 144 -1.50 -10.72 -8.04
CA GLN A 144 -2.56 -10.30 -7.11
C GLN A 144 -2.57 -11.20 -5.88
N THR A 145 -2.98 -10.64 -4.74
CA THR A 145 -3.35 -11.39 -3.54
C THR A 145 -4.71 -10.92 -3.05
N GLN A 146 -5.63 -11.88 -2.89
CA GLN A 146 -6.92 -11.66 -2.25
C GLN A 146 -6.86 -12.01 -0.77
N TYR A 147 -7.53 -11.21 0.04
CA TYR A 147 -7.74 -11.42 1.48
C TYR A 147 -9.26 -11.37 1.72
N ALA A 148 -9.84 -12.40 2.34
CA ALA A 148 -11.26 -12.47 2.64
C ALA A 148 -11.47 -12.64 4.15
N ALA A 149 -12.33 -11.82 4.76
CA ALA A 149 -12.70 -11.87 6.17
C ALA A 149 -14.20 -11.63 6.34
N LYS A 150 -14.78 -12.15 7.43
CA LYS A 150 -16.20 -11.98 7.76
C LYS A 150 -16.33 -11.27 9.10
N ILE A 151 -16.86 -10.05 9.08
CA ILE A 151 -16.88 -9.12 10.23
C ILE A 151 -18.32 -8.60 10.38
N ASN A 152 -18.93 -8.78 11.56
CA ASN A 152 -20.28 -8.32 11.90
C ASN A 152 -21.31 -8.52 10.78
N ASN A 153 -21.36 -9.76 10.28
CA ASN A 153 -22.19 -10.18 9.15
C ASN A 153 -22.03 -9.33 7.87
N THR A 154 -20.81 -8.88 7.57
CA THR A 154 -20.38 -8.32 6.29
C THR A 154 -19.18 -9.14 5.79
N MET A 155 -19.13 -9.48 4.50
CA MET A 155 -17.96 -10.11 3.87
C MET A 155 -17.04 -9.01 3.31
N ILE A 156 -15.81 -8.96 3.81
CA ILE A 156 -14.79 -8.02 3.36
C ILE A 156 -13.80 -8.77 2.48
N THR A 157 -13.57 -8.26 1.28
CA THR A 157 -12.54 -8.78 0.38
C THR A 157 -11.59 -7.66 -0.01
N ILE A 158 -10.30 -7.84 0.23
CA ILE A 158 -9.23 -6.94 -0.20
C ILE A 158 -8.50 -7.63 -1.36
N THR A 159 -8.40 -6.97 -2.51
CA THR A 159 -7.49 -7.37 -3.59
C THR A 159 -6.33 -6.39 -3.64
N VAL A 160 -5.12 -6.87 -3.38
CA VAL A 160 -3.89 -6.14 -3.66
C VAL A 160 -3.37 -6.59 -5.02
N GLN A 161 -2.99 -5.65 -5.88
CA GLN A 161 -2.34 -5.93 -7.16
C GLN A 161 -1.07 -5.10 -7.30
N GLY A 162 -0.04 -5.71 -7.87
CA GLY A 162 1.19 -5.04 -8.27
C GLY A 162 2.33 -6.04 -8.44
N ARG A 163 3.37 -5.67 -9.20
CA ARG A 163 4.63 -6.42 -9.16
C ARG A 163 5.21 -6.31 -7.75
N ASP A 164 5.60 -7.42 -7.15
CA ASP A 164 6.24 -7.49 -5.83
C ASP A 164 5.41 -6.90 -4.66
N HIS A 165 4.08 -6.78 -4.81
CA HIS A 165 3.20 -6.14 -3.82
C HIS A 165 3.26 -6.78 -2.42
N ALA A 166 3.54 -8.08 -2.31
CA ALA A 166 3.71 -8.76 -1.03
C ALA A 166 4.97 -8.29 -0.25
N GLY A 167 5.94 -7.68 -0.95
CA GLY A 167 7.14 -7.07 -0.37
C GLY A 167 7.04 -5.56 -0.15
N ASP A 168 6.04 -4.87 -0.69
CA ASP A 168 5.94 -3.40 -0.62
C ASP A 168 5.55 -2.95 0.81
N PRO A 169 6.36 -2.08 1.46
CA PRO A 169 6.11 -1.66 2.83
C PRO A 169 4.83 -0.83 2.97
N ASP A 170 4.45 -0.04 1.97
CA ASP A 170 3.21 0.75 2.00
C ASP A 170 1.99 -0.18 2.05
N VAL A 171 2.00 -1.25 1.25
CA VAL A 171 0.93 -2.27 1.22
C VAL A 171 0.79 -2.94 2.58
N ARG A 172 1.92 -3.28 3.22
CA ARG A 172 1.92 -3.84 4.57
C ARG A 172 1.35 -2.85 5.59
N THR A 173 1.84 -1.61 5.59
CA THR A 173 1.33 -0.55 6.47
C THR A 173 -0.17 -0.34 6.29
N ILE A 174 -0.66 -0.32 5.04
CA ILE A 174 -2.09 -0.23 4.73
C ILE A 174 -2.85 -1.38 5.41
N LEU A 175 -2.48 -2.64 5.14
CA LEU A 175 -3.16 -3.83 5.66
C LEU A 175 -3.13 -3.90 7.20
N GLU A 176 -2.02 -3.50 7.82
CA GLU A 176 -1.84 -3.48 9.27
C GLU A 176 -2.66 -2.39 9.98
N ASN A 177 -3.08 -1.33 9.27
CA ASN A 177 -3.78 -0.17 9.84
C ASN A 177 -5.27 -0.07 9.45
N ILE A 178 -5.85 -1.07 8.79
CA ILE A 178 -7.29 -1.11 8.51
C ILE A 178 -8.06 -1.38 9.80
N LYS A 179 -9.00 -0.49 10.15
CA LYS A 179 -9.99 -0.70 11.21
C LYS A 179 -11.40 -0.66 10.63
N TYR A 180 -12.17 -1.70 10.90
CA TYR A 180 -13.55 -1.82 10.43
C TYR A 180 -14.53 -1.22 11.43
N LYS A 181 -15.53 -0.48 10.92
CA LYS A 181 -16.62 0.15 11.67
C LYS A 181 -17.96 -0.43 11.22
N LEU A 182 -18.14 -1.72 11.47
CA LEU A 182 -19.26 -2.54 11.00
C LEU A 182 -20.09 -3.05 12.18
#